data_AF-A0A8T3W935-F1
#
_entry.id   AF-A0A8T3W935-F1
#
_cell.length_a   1.000
_cell.length_b   1.000
_cell.length_c   1.000
_cell.angle_alpha   90.00
_cell.angle_beta   90.00
_cell.angle_gamma   90.00
#
_symmetry.space_group_name_H-M   'P 1'
#
loop_
_entity.id
_entity.type
_entity.pdbx_description
1 polymer ?
#
loop_
_entity_poly.entity_id
_entity_poly.type
_entity_poly.pdbx_seq_one_letter_code
_entity_poly.pdbx_strand_id
1 'polypeptide(L)'
;MGISKRIGIAKGIVDRYADDSYVKREYISVISFRGREAIVLSPFTRKYNLIKAQLDSIKTGGKTPLSSALKVALNISKQFRNKNKKSSVEFILISDGKANVPIKKDIKYEIEELSKIIQKRKISFKIYDIRNKGVIDPSISYLDKISEITNAEMENI
;
A
#
# COMPACT_ATOMS: atom_id res chain seq x y z
N MET A 1 20.70 2.62 4.85
CA MET A 1 19.98 1.33 4.88
C MET A 1 19.73 0.85 3.46
N GLY A 2 20.22 -0.34 3.07
CA GLY A 2 20.10 -0.83 1.70
C GLY A 2 18.65 -1.22 1.32
N ILE A 3 18.37 -1.34 0.02
CA ILE A 3 17.07 -1.77 -0.52
C ILE A 3 16.62 -3.11 0.11
N SER A 4 17.55 -4.03 0.37
CA SER A 4 17.30 -5.33 0.98
C SER A 4 16.73 -5.25 2.41
N LYS A 5 17.13 -4.25 3.21
CA LYS A 5 16.59 -4.09 4.57
C LYS A 5 15.18 -3.50 4.55
N ARG A 6 14.90 -2.56 3.62
CA ARG A 6 13.56 -1.99 3.43
C ARG A 6 12.53 -3.02 2.99
N ILE A 7 12.90 -3.92 2.07
CA ILE A 7 12.00 -5.02 1.69
C ILE A 7 11.81 -6.04 2.81
N GLY A 8 12.85 -6.31 3.60
CA GLY A 8 12.72 -7.19 4.77
C GLY A 8 11.68 -6.65 5.76
N ILE A 9 11.74 -5.35 6.06
CA ILE A 9 10.74 -4.66 6.89
C ILE A 9 9.34 -4.78 6.26
N ALA A 10 9.20 -4.47 4.98
CA ALA A 10 7.90 -4.52 4.32
C ALA A 10 7.31 -5.93 4.30
N LYS A 11 8.11 -6.95 3.99
CA LYS A 11 7.68 -8.35 4.06
C LYS A 11 7.25 -8.72 5.48
N GLY A 12 8.04 -8.36 6.50
CA GLY A 12 7.70 -8.66 7.90
C GLY A 12 6.39 -8.01 8.37
N ILE A 13 6.08 -6.79 7.92
CA ILE A 13 4.79 -6.15 8.22
C ILE A 13 3.65 -6.91 7.56
N VAL A 14 3.76 -7.24 6.26
CA VAL A 14 2.70 -8.00 5.58
C VAL A 14 2.54 -9.39 6.20
N ASP A 15 3.64 -10.00 6.63
CA ASP A 15 3.66 -11.29 7.33
C ASP A 15 2.81 -11.26 8.60
N ARG A 16 3.02 -10.22 9.43
CA ARG A 16 2.24 -9.98 10.64
C ARG A 16 0.76 -9.76 10.34
N TYR A 17 0.42 -8.98 9.31
CA TYR A 17 -0.98 -8.81 8.92
C TYR A 17 -1.61 -10.09 8.37
N ALA A 18 -0.84 -10.94 7.69
CA ALA A 18 -1.32 -12.25 7.25
C ALA A 18 -1.65 -13.15 8.45
N ASP A 19 -0.77 -13.20 9.45
CA ASP A 19 -0.99 -13.94 10.71
C ASP A 19 -2.22 -13.40 11.46
N ASP A 20 -2.31 -12.09 11.65
CA ASP A 20 -3.44 -11.43 12.32
C ASP A 20 -4.76 -11.71 11.60
N SER A 21 -4.77 -11.62 10.26
CA SER A 21 -5.96 -11.88 9.45
C SER A 21 -6.41 -13.34 9.53
N TYR A 22 -5.47 -14.28 9.65
CA TYR A 22 -5.76 -15.70 9.81
C TYR A 22 -6.46 -15.96 11.15
N VAL A 23 -5.93 -15.41 12.25
CA VAL A 23 -6.51 -15.53 13.58
C VAL A 23 -7.91 -14.88 13.64
N LYS A 24 -8.04 -13.67 13.09
CA LYS A 24 -9.31 -12.91 13.10
C LYS A 24 -10.32 -13.35 12.04
N ARG A 25 -9.94 -14.29 11.16
CA ARG A 25 -10.73 -14.76 10.00
C ARG A 25 -11.14 -13.63 9.05
N GLU A 26 -10.26 -12.65 8.89
CA GLU A 26 -10.43 -11.49 8.02
C GLU A 26 -9.92 -11.79 6.61
N TYR A 27 -10.42 -11.02 5.63
CA TYR A 27 -9.90 -11.09 4.27
C TYR A 27 -8.76 -10.11 4.11
N ILE A 28 -7.68 -10.54 3.47
CA ILE A 28 -6.54 -9.70 3.13
C ILE A 28 -6.25 -9.77 1.62
N SER A 29 -5.82 -8.66 1.06
CA SER A 29 -5.35 -8.54 -0.32
C SER A 29 -3.99 -7.86 -0.30
N VAL A 30 -3.08 -8.34 -1.14
CA VAL A 30 -1.71 -7.80 -1.23
C VAL A 30 -1.50 -7.23 -2.62
N ILE A 31 -1.10 -5.96 -2.66
CA ILE A 31 -0.72 -5.24 -3.87
C ILE A 31 0.78 -4.95 -3.78
N SER A 32 1.53 -5.32 -4.81
CA SER A 32 2.91 -4.89 -4.98
C SER A 32 2.99 -3.91 -6.13
N PHE A 33 3.83 -2.89 -6.01
CA PHE A 33 4.01 -1.88 -7.05
C PHE A 33 5.49 -1.65 -7.29
N ARG A 34 5.90 -1.78 -8.55
CA ARG A 34 7.28 -1.62 -9.00
C ARG A 34 7.32 -1.29 -10.48
N GLY A 35 8.39 -0.67 -10.94
CA GLY A 35 8.52 -0.35 -12.37
C GLY A 35 7.39 0.60 -12.79
N ARG A 36 6.57 0.20 -13.76
CA ARG A 36 5.55 1.10 -14.34
C ARG A 36 4.13 0.87 -13.82
N GLU A 37 3.89 -0.17 -13.02
CA GLU A 37 2.53 -0.55 -12.63
C GLU A 37 2.42 -1.14 -11.20
N ALA A 38 1.18 -1.25 -10.74
CA ALA A 38 0.80 -1.96 -9.54
C ALA A 38 0.12 -3.28 -9.90
N ILE A 39 0.56 -4.36 -9.26
CA ILE A 39 0.13 -5.74 -9.49
C ILE A 39 -0.54 -6.26 -8.22
N VAL A 40 -1.72 -6.86 -8.38
CA VAL A 40 -2.40 -7.58 -7.29
C VAL A 40 -1.74 -8.95 -7.17
N LEU A 41 -0.92 -9.14 -6.14
CA LEU A 41 -0.28 -10.43 -5.86
C LEU A 41 -1.27 -11.44 -5.30
N SER A 42 -2.18 -10.96 -4.43
CA SER A 42 -3.30 -11.74 -3.96
C SER A 42 -4.55 -10.87 -3.92
N PRO A 43 -5.66 -11.25 -4.58
CA PRO A 43 -6.95 -10.63 -4.32
C PRO A 43 -7.39 -10.90 -2.87
N PHE A 44 -8.49 -10.28 -2.44
CA PHE A 44 -9.06 -10.55 -1.11
C PHE A 44 -9.27 -12.05 -0.91
N THR A 45 -8.55 -12.62 0.06
CA THR A 45 -8.55 -14.05 0.37
C THR A 45 -8.42 -14.26 1.87
N ARG A 46 -8.85 -15.43 2.33
CA ARG A 46 -8.55 -15.97 3.67
C ARG A 46 -7.47 -17.07 3.63
N LYS A 47 -6.95 -17.37 2.44
CA LYS A 47 -5.96 -18.44 2.25
C LYS A 47 -4.58 -17.95 2.68
N TYR A 48 -4.27 -18.14 3.95
CA TYR A 48 -2.99 -17.80 4.57
C TYR A 48 -1.77 -18.25 3.74
N ASN A 49 -1.73 -19.53 3.35
CA ASN A 49 -0.63 -20.10 2.56
C ASN A 49 -0.43 -19.42 1.19
N LEU A 50 -1.52 -18.92 0.57
CA LEU A 50 -1.42 -18.19 -0.70
C LEU A 50 -0.68 -16.87 -0.50
N ILE A 51 -0.95 -16.16 0.60
CA ILE A 51 -0.29 -14.89 0.90
C ILE A 51 1.20 -15.10 1.17
N LYS A 52 1.54 -16.06 2.03
CA LYS A 52 2.95 -16.39 2.34
C LYS A 52 3.74 -16.75 1.08
N ALA A 53 3.20 -17.63 0.24
CA ALA A 53 3.86 -18.00 -1.01
C ALA A 53 4.08 -16.80 -1.95
N GLN A 54 3.14 -15.84 -1.99
CA GLN A 54 3.29 -14.63 -2.80
C GLN A 54 4.31 -13.64 -2.23
N LEU A 55 4.51 -13.59 -0.90
CA LEU A 55 5.49 -12.72 -0.27
C LEU A 55 6.93 -13.04 -0.68
N ASP A 56 7.25 -14.32 -0.87
CA ASP A 56 8.57 -14.75 -1.32
C ASP A 56 8.86 -14.26 -2.74
N SER A 57 7.83 -14.18 -3.58
CA SER A 57 7.93 -13.73 -4.97
C SER A 57 8.13 -12.21 -5.14
N ILE A 58 7.99 -11.41 -4.07
CA ILE A 58 8.12 -9.95 -4.16
C ILE A 58 9.57 -9.57 -4.50
N LYS A 59 9.74 -9.07 -5.72
CA LYS A 59 11.00 -8.53 -6.23
C LYS A 59 11.11 -7.03 -5.95
N THR A 60 12.29 -6.58 -5.54
CA THR A 60 12.56 -5.15 -5.29
C THR A 60 13.10 -4.42 -6.52
N GLY A 61 13.11 -3.10 -6.45
CA GLY A 61 13.82 -2.22 -7.40
C GLY A 61 12.96 -1.68 -8.53
N GLY A 62 13.52 -0.68 -9.22
CA GLY A 62 12.87 0.06 -10.28
C GLY A 62 12.18 1.32 -9.77
N LYS A 63 11.04 1.64 -10.37
CA LYS A 63 10.24 2.83 -10.09
C LYS A 63 9.10 2.54 -9.11
N THR A 64 8.47 3.57 -8.58
CA THR A 64 7.42 3.54 -7.55
C THR A 64 6.11 4.12 -8.11
N PRO A 65 5.24 3.31 -8.73
CA PRO A 65 3.98 3.76 -9.32
C PRO A 65 2.88 3.86 -8.25
N LEU A 66 3.06 4.77 -7.28
CA LEU A 66 2.18 4.92 -6.12
C LEU A 66 0.74 5.31 -6.50
N SER A 67 0.56 6.23 -7.46
CA SER A 67 -0.77 6.56 -7.99
C SER A 67 -1.49 5.32 -8.51
N SER A 68 -0.78 4.46 -9.25
CA SER A 68 -1.32 3.20 -9.76
C SER A 68 -1.75 2.27 -8.62
N ALA A 69 -0.93 2.15 -7.58
CA ALA A 69 -1.23 1.33 -6.41
C ALA A 69 -2.50 1.79 -5.68
N LEU A 70 -2.64 3.10 -5.41
CA LEU A 70 -3.83 3.66 -4.77
C LEU A 70 -5.09 3.44 -5.62
N LYS A 71 -4.98 3.61 -6.94
CA LYS A 71 -6.08 3.34 -7.88
C LYS A 71 -6.48 1.87 -7.90
N VAL A 72 -5.52 0.95 -7.94
CA VAL A 72 -5.79 -0.50 -7.86
C VAL A 72 -6.46 -0.84 -6.53
N ALA A 73 -5.97 -0.33 -5.40
CA ALA A 73 -6.56 -0.53 -4.08
C ALA A 73 -8.04 -0.05 -4.02
N LEU A 74 -8.33 1.13 -4.55
CA LEU A 74 -9.69 1.66 -4.66
C LEU A 74 -10.61 0.78 -5.53
N ASN A 75 -10.08 0.18 -6.60
CA ASN A 75 -10.84 -0.69 -7.48
C ASN A 75 -11.14 -2.04 -6.81
N ILE A 76 -10.13 -2.71 -6.26
CA ILE A 76 -10.34 -4.02 -5.61
C ILE A 76 -11.22 -3.91 -4.37
N SER A 77 -11.09 -2.83 -3.58
CA SER A 77 -11.94 -2.60 -2.41
C SER A 77 -13.38 -2.34 -2.79
N LYS A 78 -13.63 -1.61 -3.89
CA LYS A 78 -14.99 -1.42 -4.43
C LYS A 78 -15.60 -2.76 -4.85
N GLN A 79 -14.85 -3.59 -5.57
CA GLN A 79 -15.33 -4.92 -5.99
C GLN A 79 -15.64 -5.81 -4.78
N PHE A 80 -14.78 -5.79 -3.75
CA PHE A 80 -14.99 -6.56 -2.53
C PHE A 80 -16.24 -6.10 -1.77
N ARG A 81 -16.41 -4.80 -1.54
CA ARG A 81 -17.58 -4.24 -0.84
C ARG A 81 -18.89 -4.45 -1.59
N ASN A 82 -18.86 -4.43 -2.94
CA ASN A 82 -20.05 -4.72 -3.73
C ASN A 82 -20.57 -6.14 -3.47
N LYS A 83 -19.67 -7.11 -3.29
CA LYS A 83 -20.02 -8.50 -2.95
C LYS A 83 -20.29 -8.68 -1.44
N ASN A 84 -19.66 -7.86 -0.60
CA ASN A 84 -19.72 -7.94 0.86
C ASN A 84 -20.22 -6.62 1.46
N LYS A 85 -21.52 -6.35 1.33
CA LYS A 85 -22.12 -5.03 1.61
C LYS A 85 -21.92 -4.50 3.05
N LYS A 86 -21.70 -5.39 4.02
CA LYS A 86 -21.50 -5.03 5.44
C LYS A 86 -20.02 -4.95 5.85
N SER A 87 -19.09 -5.22 4.94
CA SER A 87 -17.66 -5.23 5.26
C SER A 87 -17.03 -3.85 5.15
N SER A 88 -16.23 -3.49 6.15
CA SER A 88 -15.27 -2.39 6.06
C SER A 88 -13.99 -2.86 5.35
N VAL A 89 -13.22 -1.90 4.84
CA VAL A 89 -11.90 -2.14 4.26
C VAL A 89 -10.95 -1.09 4.83
N GLU A 90 -9.78 -1.52 5.25
CA GLU A 90 -8.66 -0.68 5.63
C GLU A 90 -7.55 -0.80 4.58
N PHE A 91 -6.90 0.32 4.28
CA PHE A 91 -5.70 0.36 3.46
C PHE A 91 -4.47 0.44 4.36
N ILE A 92 -3.45 -0.32 3.99
CA ILE A 92 -2.15 -0.29 4.65
C ILE A 92 -1.11 -0.02 3.56
N LEU A 93 -0.41 1.11 3.64
CA LEU A 93 0.65 1.48 2.71
C LEU A 93 1.99 1.31 3.39
N ILE A 94 2.85 0.46 2.82
CA ILE A 94 4.23 0.31 3.26
C ILE A 94 5.12 0.81 2.12
N SER A 95 5.73 1.97 2.29
CA SER A 95 6.47 2.64 1.21
C SER A 95 7.39 3.72 1.75
N ASP A 96 8.40 4.11 0.97
CA ASP A 96 9.17 5.33 1.21
C ASP A 96 8.50 6.58 0.59
N GLY A 97 7.38 6.38 -0.12
CA GLY A 97 6.53 7.43 -0.67
C GLY A 97 7.07 8.12 -1.91
N LYS A 98 8.19 7.65 -2.47
CA LYS A 98 8.90 8.31 -3.59
C LYS A 98 8.24 8.04 -4.94
N ALA A 99 7.01 8.49 -5.09
CA ALA A 99 6.26 8.29 -6.32
C ALA A 99 6.95 8.96 -7.52
N ASN A 100 7.22 8.18 -8.57
CA ASN A 100 7.95 8.66 -9.76
C ASN A 100 7.38 8.13 -11.09
N VAL A 101 6.17 7.57 -11.06
CA VAL A 101 5.42 7.14 -12.24
C VAL A 101 3.97 7.63 -12.13
N PRO A 102 3.57 8.60 -12.98
CA PRO A 102 2.18 9.03 -13.07
C PRO A 102 1.36 8.01 -13.87
N ILE A 103 0.04 8.05 -13.70
CA ILE A 103 -0.93 7.31 -14.52
C ILE A 103 -1.17 8.05 -15.84
N LYS A 104 -1.27 9.38 -15.79
CA LYS A 104 -1.60 10.23 -16.95
C LYS A 104 -0.72 11.46 -17.07
N LYS A 105 -0.60 12.26 -16.00
CA LYS A 105 0.02 13.59 -16.07
C LYS A 105 0.92 13.85 -14.87
N ASP A 106 0.32 14.31 -13.79
CA ASP A 106 1.02 14.88 -12.66
C ASP A 106 0.80 14.02 -11.42
N ILE A 107 1.91 13.55 -10.85
CA ILE A 107 1.90 12.62 -9.71
C ILE A 107 1.24 13.26 -8.49
N LYS A 108 1.51 14.54 -8.23
CA LYS A 108 0.95 15.24 -7.07
C LYS A 108 -0.56 15.31 -7.18
N TYR A 109 -1.08 15.80 -8.31
CA TYR A 109 -2.51 15.89 -8.58
C TYR A 109 -3.20 14.52 -8.47
N GLU A 110 -2.61 13.48 -9.07
CA GLU A 110 -3.17 12.13 -9.02
C GLU A 110 -3.23 11.59 -7.58
N ILE A 111 -2.17 11.77 -6.79
CA ILE A 111 -2.14 11.34 -5.39
C ILE A 111 -3.17 12.12 -4.58
N GLU A 112 -3.28 13.43 -4.76
CA GLU A 112 -4.26 14.25 -4.05
C GLU A 112 -5.70 13.83 -4.40
N GLU A 113 -6.00 13.61 -5.69
CA GLU A 113 -7.31 13.16 -6.15
C GLU A 113 -7.66 11.78 -5.58
N LEU A 114 -6.75 10.81 -5.67
CA LEU A 114 -6.96 9.46 -5.14
C LEU A 114 -7.11 9.48 -3.61
N SER A 115 -6.33 10.29 -2.91
CA SER A 115 -6.42 10.46 -1.46
C SER A 115 -7.77 11.06 -1.05
N LYS A 116 -8.26 12.08 -1.77
CA LYS A 116 -9.60 12.65 -1.55
C LYS A 116 -10.70 11.61 -1.77
N ILE A 117 -10.55 10.74 -2.76
CA ILE A 117 -11.50 9.64 -3.00
C ILE A 117 -11.48 8.63 -1.83
N ILE A 118 -10.30 8.30 -1.29
CA ILE A 118 -10.14 7.42 -0.11
C ILE A 118 -10.86 8.04 1.09
N GLN A 119 -10.59 9.31 1.38
CA GLN A 119 -11.22 10.06 2.47
C GLN A 119 -12.75 10.12 2.31
N LYS A 120 -13.25 10.49 1.13
CA LYS A 120 -14.70 10.57 0.84
C LYS A 120 -15.40 9.23 1.00
N ARG A 121 -14.70 8.12 0.73
CA ARG A 121 -15.22 6.76 0.92
C ARG A 121 -15.09 6.24 2.36
N LYS A 122 -14.54 7.05 3.28
CA LYS A 122 -14.32 6.70 4.69
C LYS A 122 -13.55 5.37 4.85
N ILE A 123 -12.55 5.17 3.99
CA ILE A 123 -11.66 4.00 4.07
C ILE A 123 -10.58 4.32 5.10
N SER A 124 -10.47 3.50 6.14
CA SER A 124 -9.35 3.61 7.11
C SER A 124 -8.04 3.46 6.38
N PHE A 125 -7.02 4.23 6.76
CA PHE A 125 -5.72 4.19 6.13
C PHE A 125 -4.61 4.24 7.18
N LYS A 126 -3.73 3.25 7.17
CA LYS A 126 -2.47 3.23 7.93
C LYS A 126 -1.27 3.28 6.98
N ILE A 127 -0.25 4.05 7.36
CA ILE A 127 0.99 4.20 6.60
C ILE A 127 2.16 3.73 7.48
N TYR A 128 2.95 2.81 6.94
CA TYR A 128 4.26 2.45 7.48
C TYR A 128 5.33 3.11 6.62
N ASP A 129 5.95 4.14 7.19
CA ASP A 129 7.04 4.87 6.58
C ASP A 129 8.36 4.12 6.79
N ILE A 130 8.93 3.65 5.68
CA ILE A 130 10.21 2.92 5.63
C ILE A 130 11.37 3.80 5.10
N ARG A 131 11.21 5.13 5.12
CA ARG A 131 12.29 6.09 4.85
C ARG A 131 13.40 5.95 5.89
N ASN A 132 14.65 6.11 5.45
CA ASN A 132 15.79 6.01 6.37
C ASN A 132 15.98 7.35 7.10
N LYS A 133 15.60 7.42 8.38
CA LYS A 133 15.83 8.63 9.20
C LYS A 133 17.34 8.88 9.36
N GLY A 134 17.77 10.12 9.15
CA GLY A 134 19.18 10.54 9.26
C GLY A 134 19.96 10.58 7.94
N VAL A 135 19.36 10.21 6.81
CA VAL A 135 19.92 10.48 5.48
C VAL A 135 19.12 11.58 4.83
N ILE A 136 19.77 12.67 4.44
CA ILE A 136 19.15 13.73 3.65
C ILE A 136 18.85 13.12 2.27
N ASP A 137 17.56 12.95 2.00
CA ASP A 137 17.07 12.41 0.74
C ASP A 137 16.32 13.52 0.00
N PRO A 138 16.85 14.00 -1.15
CA PRO A 138 16.22 15.10 -1.87
C PRO A 138 14.93 14.70 -2.60
N SER A 139 14.58 13.40 -2.58
CA SER A 139 13.38 12.91 -3.27
C SER A 139 12.11 13.34 -2.53
N ILE A 140 11.17 13.96 -3.25
CA ILE A 140 9.86 14.29 -2.71
C ILE A 140 9.12 13.00 -2.35
N SER A 141 8.72 12.89 -1.08
CA SER A 141 7.82 11.85 -0.61
C SER A 141 6.41 12.40 -0.54
N TYR A 142 5.44 11.55 -0.91
CA TYR A 142 4.03 11.89 -0.87
C TYR A 142 3.30 11.29 0.34
N LEU A 143 4.00 10.58 1.24
CA LEU A 143 3.37 9.97 2.43
C LEU A 143 2.70 11.02 3.31
N ASP A 144 3.41 12.11 3.60
CA ASP A 144 2.91 13.17 4.48
C ASP A 144 1.64 13.82 3.90
N LYS A 145 1.60 14.05 2.58
CA LYS A 145 0.42 14.56 1.86
C LYS A 145 -0.76 13.57 1.86
N ILE A 146 -0.48 12.27 1.67
CA ILE A 146 -1.52 11.24 1.76
C ILE A 146 -2.08 11.19 3.18
N SER A 147 -1.21 11.22 4.20
CA SER A 147 -1.58 11.19 5.61
C SER A 147 -2.47 12.38 5.96
N GLU A 148 -2.08 13.59 5.55
CA GLU A 148 -2.83 14.83 5.74
C GLU A 148 -4.25 14.74 5.13
N ILE A 149 -4.37 14.27 3.89
CA ILE A 149 -5.67 14.22 3.20
C ILE A 149 -6.56 13.09 3.74
N THR A 150 -5.97 11.95 4.09
CA THR A 150 -6.74 10.75 4.47
C THR A 150 -6.94 10.62 5.98
N ASN A 151 -6.33 11.50 6.77
CA ASN A 151 -6.18 11.37 8.22
C ASN A 151 -5.57 10.02 8.61
N ALA A 152 -4.62 9.53 7.81
CA ALA A 152 -3.98 8.25 8.06
C ALA A 152 -3.10 8.31 9.31
N GLU A 153 -3.06 7.22 10.06
CA GLU A 153 -2.04 7.02 11.09
C GLU A 153 -0.72 6.66 10.41
N MET A 154 0.35 7.36 10.76
CA MET A 154 1.67 7.14 10.17
C MET A 154 2.66 6.64 11.23
N GLU A 155 3.14 5.42 11.02
CA GLU A 155 4.11 4.75 11.87
C GLU A 155 5.48 4.74 11.17
N ASN A 156 6.53 5.16 11.87
CA ASN A 156 7.88 5.22 11.33
C ASN A 156 8.67 3.99 11.77
N ILE A 157 9.28 3.25 10.82
CA ILE A 157 10.04 2.02 11.10
C ILE A 157 11.50 2.14 10.63
#